data_AF-A0A7Z9KTS7-F1
#
_entry.id   AF-A0A7Z9KTS7-F1
#
_cell.length_a   1.000
_cell.length_b   1.000
_cell.length_c   1.000
_cell.angle_alpha   90.00
_cell.angle_beta   90.00
_cell.angle_gamma   90.00
#
_symmetry.space_group_name_H-M   'P 1'
#
loop_
_entity.id
_entity.type
_entity.pdbx_description
1 polymer ?
#
loop_
_entity_poly.entity_id
_entity_poly.type
_entity_poly.pdbx_seq_one_letter_code
_entity_poly.pdbx_strand_id
1 'polypeptide(L)'
;MKLDYQPLDLTSFYNASTKILGTYPNIGSQLYHGLPFEIGSDPERCFIEFGTDADTVSIPIQTTAYRIIVAHRLLESRVLEGDPVGRVIANYIFRYANDKQTVVPIRERFEINVIPTGWGQKPFAAWPDRKDSLYSRYEGAWESTGNRQTETSAGNAQDYYLWIWENPDPDREIVSIEIETLDQKFMISAITLGHLDEDPIPRSARSEVMISLPDAEDAANSFAMEIEVDRGIATYPYPLPDRSEENYMNSPHKGWGEEQNQKSSPSYVEISATSSATITVKNHGELLGQVKWGELEQKGQVTNARIKAEIVDSGRNWVHTTVVDDDTGKPIPCRIHFRSVKGIPYAPHGYHSHVNSDMGTWHIDNGGDVRLGQLSYAYIDGTCQGWLPRGEVIVD
;
A
#
# COMPACT_ATOMS: atom_id res chain seq x y z
N MET A 1 -10.28 -20.31 18.45
CA MET A 1 -10.55 -19.06 17.72
C MET A 1 -9.69 -19.15 16.46
N LYS A 2 -10.27 -19.15 15.26
CA LYS A 2 -9.46 -19.18 14.02
C LYS A 2 -8.71 -17.85 13.91
N LEU A 3 -7.45 -17.89 13.49
CA LEU A 3 -6.71 -16.68 13.11
C LEU A 3 -7.32 -16.11 11.82
N ASP A 4 -7.25 -14.81 11.61
CA ASP A 4 -7.71 -14.15 10.37
C ASP A 4 -7.03 -14.75 9.13
N TYR A 5 -5.73 -15.00 9.27
CA TYR A 5 -4.87 -15.65 8.28
C TYR A 5 -4.04 -16.74 8.95
N GLN A 6 -3.97 -17.91 8.32
CA GLN A 6 -3.34 -19.10 8.88
C GLN A 6 -2.39 -19.74 7.87
N PRO A 7 -1.07 -19.79 8.14
CA PRO A 7 -0.14 -20.60 7.37
C PRO A 7 -0.51 -22.08 7.45
N LEU A 8 -0.43 -22.76 6.31
CA LEU A 8 -0.60 -24.21 6.21
C LEU A 8 0.73 -24.91 6.51
N ASP A 9 0.69 -25.99 7.29
CA ASP A 9 1.88 -26.80 7.54
C ASP A 9 2.22 -27.64 6.31
N LEU A 10 3.35 -27.32 5.67
CA LEU A 10 3.86 -28.00 4.48
C LEU A 10 5.07 -28.90 4.76
N THR A 11 5.43 -29.11 6.04
CA THR A 11 6.69 -29.76 6.45
C THR A 11 6.91 -31.13 5.82
N SER A 12 5.85 -31.94 5.71
CA SER A 12 5.91 -33.28 5.10
C SER A 12 6.15 -33.28 3.59
N PHE A 13 5.89 -32.15 2.92
CA PHE A 13 5.99 -32.01 1.47
C PHE A 13 7.31 -31.39 1.00
N TYR A 14 8.06 -30.72 1.89
CA TYR A 14 9.32 -30.12 1.52
C TYR A 14 10.29 -31.17 0.97
N ASN A 15 10.92 -30.86 -0.15
CA ASN A 15 11.82 -31.74 -0.90
C ASN A 15 13.04 -31.01 -1.47
N ALA A 16 13.13 -29.69 -1.33
CA ALA A 16 14.20 -28.89 -1.92
C ALA A 16 14.81 -27.87 -0.94
N SER A 17 16.07 -27.53 -1.21
CA SER A 17 16.89 -26.61 -0.41
C SER A 17 16.80 -25.16 -0.90
N THR A 18 17.31 -24.22 -0.11
CA THR A 18 17.44 -22.80 -0.50
C THR A 18 18.30 -22.59 -1.75
N LYS A 19 19.22 -23.53 -2.04
CA LYS A 19 20.16 -23.45 -3.17
C LYS A 19 19.47 -23.38 -4.53
N ILE A 20 18.24 -23.88 -4.66
CA ILE A 20 17.49 -23.84 -5.92
C ILE A 20 17.21 -22.41 -6.40
N LEU A 21 17.22 -21.42 -5.49
CA LEU A 21 16.96 -20.03 -5.84
C LEU A 21 18.22 -19.27 -6.28
N GLY A 22 19.41 -19.82 -6.02
CA GLY A 22 20.71 -19.15 -6.24
C GLY A 22 20.95 -17.93 -5.34
N THR A 23 20.04 -17.65 -4.40
CA THR A 23 20.08 -16.54 -3.44
C THR A 23 19.98 -17.08 -2.00
N TYR A 24 19.98 -16.18 -1.01
CA TYR A 24 19.75 -16.51 0.40
C TYR A 24 18.36 -16.04 0.83
N PRO A 25 17.29 -16.79 0.53
CA PRO A 25 15.94 -16.42 0.91
C PRO A 25 15.76 -16.45 2.43
N ASN A 26 14.84 -15.64 2.95
CA ASN A 26 14.41 -15.75 4.34
C ASN A 26 13.54 -17.02 4.50
N ILE A 27 13.77 -17.79 5.56
CA ILE A 27 13.06 -19.04 5.89
C ILE A 27 12.38 -18.96 7.26
N GLY A 28 11.55 -19.94 7.63
CA GLY A 28 10.74 -19.91 8.85
C GLY A 28 9.52 -19.01 8.74
N SER A 29 9.05 -18.47 9.87
CA SER A 29 7.93 -17.53 9.91
C SER A 29 8.29 -16.20 9.23
N GLN A 30 7.51 -15.83 8.22
CA GLN A 30 7.66 -14.60 7.45
C GLN A 30 6.36 -13.79 7.42
N LEU A 31 6.50 -12.48 7.17
CA LEU A 31 5.38 -11.58 6.91
C LEU A 31 5.56 -10.93 5.54
N TYR A 32 4.64 -11.23 4.61
CA TYR A 32 4.58 -10.58 3.32
C TYR A 32 3.28 -9.80 3.22
N HIS A 33 3.36 -8.49 2.99
CA HIS A 33 2.19 -7.58 3.07
C HIS A 33 1.41 -7.68 4.39
N GLY A 34 2.08 -8.02 5.49
CA GLY A 34 1.43 -8.25 6.80
C GLY A 34 0.64 -9.55 6.90
N LEU A 35 0.73 -10.43 5.89
CA LEU A 35 0.16 -11.77 5.88
C LEU A 35 1.21 -12.78 6.38
N PRO A 36 0.85 -13.69 7.30
CA PRO A 36 1.76 -14.69 7.83
C PRO A 36 2.01 -15.79 6.79
N PHE A 37 3.26 -16.23 6.67
CA PHE A 37 3.67 -17.42 5.92
C PHE A 37 4.65 -18.22 6.76
N GLU A 38 4.60 -19.55 6.65
CA GLU A 38 5.54 -20.45 7.32
C GLU A 38 6.33 -21.20 6.26
N ILE A 39 7.57 -20.79 6.03
CA ILE A 39 8.51 -21.44 5.12
C ILE A 39 9.33 -22.44 5.92
N GLY A 40 9.69 -23.60 5.35
CA GLY A 40 10.45 -24.61 6.09
C GLY A 40 11.74 -24.06 6.70
N SER A 41 12.00 -24.37 7.97
CA SER A 41 13.12 -23.82 8.74
C SER A 41 14.47 -24.50 8.50
N ASP A 42 14.47 -25.66 7.82
CA ASP A 42 15.70 -26.36 7.42
C ASP A 42 16.15 -25.89 6.03
N PRO A 43 17.28 -25.18 5.90
CA PRO A 43 17.73 -24.65 4.62
C PRO A 43 18.05 -25.72 3.57
N GLU A 44 18.26 -26.98 3.96
CA GLU A 44 18.45 -28.08 3.00
C GLU A 44 17.12 -28.71 2.55
N ARG A 45 16.00 -28.39 3.23
CA ARG A 45 14.68 -28.95 2.96
C ARG A 45 13.55 -28.01 3.40
N CYS A 46 13.38 -26.90 2.67
CA CYS A 46 12.45 -25.82 3.02
C CYS A 46 11.37 -25.51 1.98
N PHE A 47 11.45 -26.07 0.76
CA PHE A 47 10.52 -25.79 -0.33
C PHE A 47 9.94 -27.07 -0.93
N ILE A 48 8.80 -26.93 -1.63
CA ILE A 48 8.25 -27.95 -2.52
C ILE A 48 8.64 -27.59 -3.95
N GLU A 49 9.62 -28.27 -4.52
CA GLU A 49 10.01 -28.17 -5.93
C GLU A 49 9.17 -29.13 -6.78
N PHE A 50 8.74 -28.62 -7.93
CA PHE A 50 7.93 -29.30 -8.92
C PHE A 50 8.70 -29.41 -10.24
N GLY A 51 9.01 -30.65 -10.62
CA GLY A 51 9.61 -30.99 -11.91
C GLY A 51 8.58 -31.13 -13.04
N THR A 52 9.06 -31.13 -14.28
CA THR A 52 8.22 -31.29 -15.49
C THR A 52 7.48 -32.63 -15.55
N ASP A 53 8.06 -33.68 -14.97
CA ASP A 53 7.48 -35.04 -14.93
C ASP A 53 7.15 -35.47 -13.49
N ALA A 54 6.92 -34.50 -12.58
CA ALA A 54 6.58 -34.81 -11.19
C ALA A 54 5.15 -35.37 -11.08
N ASP A 55 4.98 -36.35 -10.19
CA ASP A 55 3.65 -36.83 -9.81
C ASP A 55 2.83 -35.69 -9.18
N THR A 56 1.50 -35.76 -9.36
CA THR A 56 0.58 -34.82 -8.72
C THR A 56 0.74 -34.87 -7.19
N VAL A 57 1.00 -33.71 -6.59
CA VAL A 57 1.09 -33.59 -5.13
C VAL A 57 -0.24 -33.10 -4.58
N SER A 58 -0.84 -33.87 -3.66
CA SER A 58 -2.07 -33.47 -2.96
C SER A 58 -1.75 -32.95 -1.57
N ILE A 59 -1.99 -31.66 -1.33
CA ILE A 59 -1.77 -31.00 -0.04
C ILE A 59 -3.13 -30.88 0.68
N PRO A 60 -3.32 -31.48 1.87
CA PRO A 60 -4.57 -31.40 2.61
C PRO A 60 -4.82 -29.99 3.16
N ILE A 61 -6.07 -29.53 3.09
CA ILE A 61 -6.53 -28.25 3.66
C ILE A 61 -7.54 -28.48 4.78
N GLN A 62 -8.55 -29.33 4.53
CA GLN A 62 -9.53 -29.83 5.51
C GLN A 62 -10.24 -28.73 6.32
N THR A 63 -10.54 -27.60 5.68
CA THR A 63 -11.22 -26.47 6.31
C THR A 63 -11.87 -25.57 5.27
N THR A 64 -12.69 -24.63 5.73
CA THR A 64 -13.19 -23.51 4.93
C THR A 64 -12.20 -22.36 4.92
N ALA A 65 -12.14 -21.64 3.80
CA ALA A 65 -11.36 -20.41 3.62
C ALA A 65 -12.00 -19.55 2.52
N TYR A 66 -11.95 -18.23 2.68
CA TYR A 66 -12.36 -17.27 1.64
C TYR A 66 -11.27 -17.08 0.58
N ARG A 67 -10.01 -17.11 1.02
CA ARG A 67 -8.83 -16.89 0.17
C ARG A 67 -7.79 -17.98 0.42
N ILE A 68 -7.09 -18.39 -0.64
CA ILE A 68 -5.84 -19.16 -0.53
C ILE A 68 -4.74 -18.34 -1.18
N ILE A 69 -3.71 -18.02 -0.41
CA ILE A 69 -2.56 -17.25 -0.87
C ILE A 69 -1.38 -18.21 -1.00
N VAL A 70 -0.83 -18.32 -2.22
CA VAL A 70 0.30 -19.19 -2.52
C VAL A 70 1.53 -18.35 -2.79
N ALA A 71 2.58 -18.54 -2.00
CA ALA A 71 3.91 -18.00 -2.27
C ALA A 71 4.67 -19.00 -3.15
N HIS A 72 4.86 -18.62 -4.42
CA HIS A 72 5.51 -19.48 -5.42
C HIS A 72 6.39 -18.70 -6.38
N ARG A 73 7.24 -19.43 -7.10
CA ARG A 73 8.20 -18.86 -8.04
C ARG A 73 8.50 -19.86 -9.15
N LEU A 74 8.56 -19.36 -10.38
CA LEU A 74 9.04 -20.10 -11.53
C LEU A 74 10.58 -20.15 -11.51
N LEU A 75 11.17 -21.31 -11.76
CA LEU A 75 12.62 -21.50 -11.67
C LEU A 75 13.34 -21.30 -13.01
N GLU A 76 12.60 -21.37 -14.11
CA GLU A 76 13.11 -21.20 -15.47
C GLU A 76 12.09 -20.44 -16.33
N SER A 77 12.55 -19.69 -17.34
CA SER A 77 11.67 -18.95 -18.26
C SER A 77 12.33 -18.90 -19.62
N ARG A 78 11.53 -19.11 -20.67
CA ARG A 78 11.94 -18.94 -22.06
C ARG A 78 11.29 -17.72 -22.72
N VAL A 79 10.56 -16.89 -21.98
CA VAL A 79 9.84 -15.74 -22.55
C VAL A 79 10.79 -14.76 -23.26
N LEU A 80 11.97 -14.52 -22.71
CA LEU A 80 12.99 -13.67 -23.36
C LEU A 80 13.70 -14.35 -24.54
N GLU A 81 13.54 -15.66 -24.69
CA GLU A 81 14.01 -16.45 -25.84
C GLU A 81 12.97 -16.51 -26.97
N GLY A 82 11.79 -15.88 -26.77
CA GLY A 82 10.72 -15.79 -27.76
C GLY A 82 9.51 -16.69 -27.49
N ASP A 83 9.47 -17.40 -26.36
CA ASP A 83 8.28 -18.17 -25.97
C ASP A 83 7.08 -17.24 -25.67
N PRO A 84 5.85 -17.69 -25.95
CA PRO A 84 4.66 -16.90 -25.70
C PRO A 84 4.42 -16.69 -24.20
N VAL A 85 3.97 -15.49 -23.85
CA VAL A 85 3.45 -15.17 -22.52
C VAL A 85 2.16 -15.95 -22.25
N GLY A 86 1.98 -16.45 -21.02
CA GLY A 86 0.75 -17.14 -20.61
C GLY A 86 0.75 -18.65 -20.81
N ARG A 87 1.92 -19.27 -21.06
CA ARG A 87 2.05 -20.74 -21.00
C ARG A 87 1.56 -21.26 -19.66
N VAL A 88 0.75 -22.33 -19.69
CA VAL A 88 0.27 -22.98 -18.48
C VAL A 88 1.39 -23.84 -17.93
N ILE A 89 1.85 -23.51 -16.73
CA ILE A 89 2.96 -24.19 -16.05
C ILE A 89 2.45 -25.34 -15.19
N ALA A 90 1.31 -25.15 -14.56
CA ALA A 90 0.65 -26.11 -13.69
C ALA A 90 -0.86 -25.87 -13.64
N ASN A 91 -1.61 -26.86 -13.18
CA ASN A 91 -2.98 -26.68 -12.72
C ASN A 91 -3.01 -26.84 -11.19
N TYR A 92 -3.65 -25.88 -10.52
CA TYR A 92 -3.99 -26.01 -9.11
C TYR A 92 -5.46 -26.40 -9.00
N ILE A 93 -5.74 -27.56 -8.42
CA ILE A 93 -7.06 -28.18 -8.39
C ILE A 93 -7.54 -28.21 -6.94
N PHE A 94 -8.55 -27.40 -6.64
CA PHE A 94 -9.15 -27.33 -5.30
C PHE A 94 -10.29 -28.34 -5.22
N ARG A 95 -10.15 -29.35 -4.35
CA ARG A 95 -11.15 -30.40 -4.11
C ARG A 95 -12.03 -30.02 -2.93
N TYR A 96 -13.34 -30.09 -3.09
CA TYR A 96 -14.30 -29.82 -2.01
C TYR A 96 -14.88 -31.11 -1.43
N ALA A 97 -15.39 -31.05 -0.21
CA ALA A 97 -15.95 -32.19 0.51
C ALA A 97 -17.21 -32.83 -0.14
N ASN A 98 -17.79 -32.17 -1.15
CA ASN A 98 -18.93 -32.66 -1.91
C ASN A 98 -18.55 -33.20 -3.31
N ASP A 99 -17.29 -33.60 -3.47
CA ASP A 99 -16.71 -34.10 -4.73
C ASP A 99 -16.65 -33.07 -5.88
N LYS A 100 -17.03 -31.81 -5.66
CA LYS A 100 -16.77 -30.74 -6.63
C LYS A 100 -15.28 -30.42 -6.67
N GLN A 101 -14.84 -29.95 -7.82
CA GLN A 101 -13.48 -29.43 -8.00
C GLN A 101 -13.51 -28.07 -8.72
N THR A 102 -12.56 -27.22 -8.38
CA THR A 102 -12.23 -26.02 -9.16
C THR A 102 -10.82 -26.17 -9.69
N VAL A 103 -10.64 -26.16 -11.00
CA VAL A 103 -9.33 -26.23 -11.66
C VAL A 103 -8.91 -24.83 -12.06
N VAL A 104 -7.71 -24.41 -11.66
CA VAL A 104 -7.17 -23.09 -11.99
C VAL A 104 -5.82 -23.24 -12.69
N PRO A 105 -5.68 -22.75 -13.94
CA PRO A 105 -4.39 -22.77 -14.62
C PRO A 105 -3.46 -21.72 -14.03
N ILE A 106 -2.24 -22.13 -13.72
CA ILE A 106 -1.15 -21.26 -13.26
C ILE A 106 -0.26 -20.98 -14.45
N ARG A 107 -0.28 -19.74 -14.93
CA ARG A 107 0.39 -19.34 -16.16
C ARG A 107 1.59 -18.46 -15.88
N GLU A 108 2.63 -18.69 -16.64
CA GLU A 108 3.80 -17.81 -16.64
C GLU A 108 3.36 -16.39 -17.00
N ARG A 109 3.86 -15.41 -16.24
CA ARG A 109 3.55 -13.98 -16.33
C ARG A 109 2.13 -13.57 -15.95
N PHE A 110 1.31 -14.49 -15.44
CA PHE A 110 0.01 -14.14 -14.84
C PHE A 110 0.01 -14.48 -13.36
N GLU A 111 -0.09 -15.76 -13.01
CA GLU A 111 -0.12 -16.22 -11.62
C GLU A 111 1.29 -16.41 -11.06
N ILE A 112 2.24 -16.85 -11.89
CA ILE A 112 3.62 -17.14 -11.48
C ILE A 112 4.63 -16.50 -12.43
N ASN A 113 5.85 -16.21 -11.95
CA ASN A 113 6.92 -15.70 -12.80
C ASN A 113 8.32 -16.01 -12.23
N VAL A 114 9.35 -15.85 -13.06
CA VAL A 114 10.76 -15.91 -12.65
C VAL A 114 11.20 -14.65 -11.91
N ILE A 115 12.22 -14.80 -11.07
CA ILE A 115 12.89 -13.72 -10.34
C ILE A 115 14.41 -13.86 -10.56
N PRO A 116 15.18 -12.77 -10.77
CA PRO A 116 14.72 -11.38 -10.85
C PRO A 116 13.91 -11.12 -12.13
N THR A 117 13.04 -10.12 -12.06
CA THR A 117 12.17 -9.74 -13.17
C THR A 117 12.60 -8.40 -13.75
N GLY A 118 12.73 -8.33 -15.08
CA GLY A 118 13.04 -7.07 -15.77
C GLY A 118 11.91 -6.04 -15.66
N TRP A 119 12.22 -4.78 -15.96
CA TRP A 119 11.21 -3.71 -15.95
C TRP A 119 10.06 -4.00 -16.93
N GLY A 120 8.82 -3.78 -16.49
CA GLY A 120 7.62 -4.13 -17.24
C GLY A 120 7.34 -5.63 -17.39
N GLN A 121 8.13 -6.50 -16.74
CA GLN A 121 8.01 -7.95 -16.88
C GLN A 121 7.31 -8.65 -15.68
N LYS A 122 6.67 -7.89 -14.77
CA LYS A 122 5.96 -8.44 -13.61
C LYS A 122 4.76 -9.32 -14.03
N PRO A 123 4.34 -10.29 -13.18
CA PRO A 123 3.12 -11.04 -13.43
C PRO A 123 1.87 -10.15 -13.30
N PHE A 124 0.81 -10.48 -14.05
CA PHE A 124 -0.44 -9.70 -14.09
C PHE A 124 -1.44 -10.03 -12.97
N ALA A 125 -1.38 -11.24 -12.40
CA ALA A 125 -2.37 -11.77 -11.46
C ALA A 125 -1.75 -12.17 -10.10
N ALA A 126 -0.50 -11.75 -9.84
CA ALA A 126 0.20 -12.03 -8.59
C ALA A 126 1.00 -10.81 -8.11
N TRP A 127 1.24 -10.76 -6.81
CA TRP A 127 1.90 -9.65 -6.14
C TRP A 127 3.33 -10.02 -5.76
N PRO A 128 4.29 -9.09 -5.79
CA PRO A 128 5.60 -9.34 -5.20
C PRO A 128 5.47 -9.59 -3.68
N ASP A 129 6.33 -10.40 -3.09
CA ASP A 129 6.41 -10.61 -1.64
C ASP A 129 6.70 -9.33 -0.81
N ARG A 130 7.34 -8.34 -1.40
CA ARG A 130 7.59 -7.02 -0.79
C ARG A 130 6.56 -5.99 -1.20
N LYS A 131 6.11 -5.21 -0.23
CA LYS A 131 5.24 -4.04 -0.43
C LYS A 131 5.98 -2.84 -1.01
N ASP A 132 5.21 -1.90 -1.52
CA ASP A 132 5.69 -0.54 -1.78
C ASP A 132 6.18 0.08 -0.47
N SER A 133 7.24 0.89 -0.56
CA SER A 133 7.83 1.55 0.60
C SER A 133 8.08 3.02 0.32
N LEU A 134 7.98 3.85 1.35
CA LEU A 134 8.46 5.23 1.28
C LEU A 134 9.98 5.24 1.37
N TYR A 135 10.62 6.21 0.70
CA TYR A 135 12.01 6.51 1.03
C TYR A 135 12.09 7.13 2.44
N SER A 136 13.29 7.16 3.03
CA SER A 136 13.48 8.01 4.21
C SER A 136 13.18 9.46 3.80
N ARG A 137 12.25 10.11 4.51
CA ARG A 137 11.78 11.46 4.15
C ARG A 137 12.89 12.51 4.25
N TYR A 138 13.69 12.44 5.31
CA TYR A 138 14.60 13.52 5.69
C TYR A 138 16.04 13.33 5.18
N GLU A 139 16.41 12.13 4.77
CA GLU A 139 17.77 11.81 4.36
C GLU A 139 17.82 10.79 3.21
N GLY A 140 18.91 10.82 2.45
CA GLY A 140 19.20 9.85 1.41
C GLY A 140 20.44 10.20 0.61
N ALA A 141 20.86 9.26 -0.22
CA ALA A 141 22.04 9.43 -1.06
C ALA A 141 21.79 10.46 -2.18
N TRP A 142 22.75 11.36 -2.39
CA TRP A 142 22.63 12.48 -3.33
C TRP A 142 22.48 12.01 -4.78
N GLU A 143 23.18 10.95 -5.17
CA GLU A 143 23.09 10.32 -6.48
C GLU A 143 21.68 9.77 -6.79
N SER A 144 20.86 9.55 -5.77
CA SER A 144 19.48 9.09 -5.91
C SER A 144 18.45 10.22 -5.93
N THR A 145 18.87 11.49 -5.95
CA THR A 145 17.96 12.67 -5.88
C THR A 145 16.87 12.64 -6.96
N GLY A 146 17.17 12.13 -8.16
CA GLY A 146 16.17 11.94 -9.21
C GLY A 146 15.06 10.97 -8.79
N ASN A 147 15.41 9.75 -8.41
CA ASN A 147 14.44 8.73 -7.98
C ASN A 147 13.71 9.14 -6.70
N ARG A 148 14.37 9.86 -5.78
CA ARG A 148 13.75 10.28 -4.52
C ARG A 148 12.59 11.27 -4.71
N GLN A 149 12.49 11.95 -5.86
CA GLN A 149 11.33 12.78 -6.18
C GLN A 149 10.03 11.98 -6.35
N THR A 150 10.11 10.67 -6.58
CA THR A 150 8.91 9.82 -6.58
C THR A 150 8.42 9.51 -5.17
N GLU A 151 9.21 9.85 -4.14
CA GLU A 151 8.99 9.62 -2.70
C GLU A 151 8.81 8.16 -2.27
N THR A 152 8.60 7.28 -3.24
CA THR A 152 8.16 5.90 -3.09
C THR A 152 9.05 5.00 -3.93
N SER A 153 9.26 3.79 -3.42
CA SER A 153 9.88 2.70 -4.14
C SER A 153 8.82 1.62 -4.35
N ALA A 154 8.60 1.24 -5.60
CA ALA A 154 7.69 0.16 -5.93
C ALA A 154 8.21 -1.17 -5.36
N GLY A 155 7.31 -1.93 -4.75
CA GLY A 155 7.55 -3.29 -4.27
C GLY A 155 7.96 -4.19 -5.42
N ASN A 156 9.05 -4.93 -5.23
CA ASN A 156 9.55 -5.90 -6.19
C ASN A 156 9.77 -7.23 -5.49
N ALA A 157 9.47 -8.32 -6.19
CA ALA A 157 9.64 -9.64 -5.62
C ALA A 157 11.11 -9.85 -5.26
N GLN A 158 11.37 -10.24 -4.02
CA GLN A 158 12.69 -10.63 -3.58
C GLN A 158 12.91 -12.11 -3.87
N ASP A 159 12.00 -12.94 -3.37
CA ASP A 159 12.11 -14.39 -3.41
C ASP A 159 10.86 -15.03 -4.02
N TYR A 160 9.68 -14.44 -3.82
CA TYR A 160 8.40 -15.03 -4.22
C TYR A 160 7.42 -14.04 -4.87
N TYR A 161 6.54 -14.60 -5.69
CA TYR A 161 5.27 -13.97 -6.05
C TYR A 161 4.14 -14.61 -5.22
N LEU A 162 3.18 -13.79 -4.81
CA LEU A 162 2.00 -14.15 -4.04
C LEU A 162 0.81 -14.16 -4.98
N TRP A 163 0.32 -15.35 -5.29
CA TRP A 163 -0.93 -15.52 -6.02
C TRP A 163 -2.08 -15.70 -5.03
N ILE A 164 -3.13 -14.88 -5.18
CA ILE A 164 -4.28 -14.86 -4.26
C ILE A 164 -5.48 -15.44 -5.00
N TRP A 165 -5.90 -16.64 -4.60
CA TRP A 165 -7.09 -17.28 -5.14
C TRP A 165 -8.34 -16.93 -4.34
N GLU A 166 -9.40 -16.53 -5.04
CA GLU A 166 -10.74 -16.39 -4.49
C GLU A 166 -11.44 -17.75 -4.49
N ASN A 167 -11.85 -18.23 -3.31
CA ASN A 167 -12.66 -19.43 -3.24
C ASN A 167 -14.09 -19.13 -3.73
N PRO A 168 -14.57 -19.74 -4.82
CA PRO A 168 -15.94 -19.52 -5.31
C PRO A 168 -17.03 -20.13 -4.41
N ASP A 169 -16.66 -20.94 -3.41
CA ASP A 169 -17.57 -21.59 -2.46
C ASP A 169 -16.97 -21.54 -1.03
N PRO A 170 -16.91 -20.34 -0.41
CA PRO A 170 -16.18 -20.10 0.85
C PRO A 170 -16.76 -20.84 2.06
N ASP A 171 -18.06 -21.12 2.05
CA ASP A 171 -18.76 -21.85 3.11
C ASP A 171 -18.53 -23.37 3.04
N ARG A 172 -17.94 -23.85 1.93
CA ARG A 172 -17.71 -25.27 1.72
C ARG A 172 -16.27 -25.64 2.04
N GLU A 173 -16.13 -26.75 2.77
CA GLU A 173 -14.81 -27.29 3.12
C GLU A 173 -14.03 -27.66 1.86
N ILE A 174 -12.81 -27.15 1.78
CA ILE A 174 -11.79 -27.57 0.81
C ILE A 174 -11.03 -28.73 1.45
N VAL A 175 -11.09 -29.89 0.83
CA VAL A 175 -10.41 -31.11 1.28
C VAL A 175 -8.91 -31.00 1.01
N SER A 176 -8.53 -30.60 -0.20
CA SER A 176 -7.14 -30.49 -0.63
C SER A 176 -6.97 -29.52 -1.80
N ILE A 177 -5.72 -29.12 -2.01
CA ILE A 177 -5.22 -28.56 -3.26
C ILE A 177 -4.29 -29.60 -3.90
N GLU A 178 -4.62 -30.03 -5.12
CA GLU A 178 -3.77 -30.90 -5.94
C GLU A 178 -2.97 -30.03 -6.91
N ILE A 179 -1.66 -30.28 -7.00
CA ILE A 179 -0.74 -29.56 -7.87
C ILE A 179 -0.33 -30.50 -9.00
N GLU A 180 -0.84 -30.24 -10.21
CA GLU A 180 -0.50 -30.96 -11.43
C GLU A 180 0.49 -30.13 -12.25
N THR A 181 1.68 -30.67 -12.53
CA THR A 181 2.73 -30.00 -13.30
C THR A 181 2.57 -30.24 -14.80
N LEU A 182 2.93 -29.26 -15.64
CA LEU A 182 2.68 -29.34 -17.08
C LEU A 182 3.87 -28.97 -17.99
N ASP A 183 4.59 -27.86 -17.75
CA ASP A 183 5.60 -27.36 -18.71
C ASP A 183 6.98 -27.09 -18.09
N GLN A 184 7.08 -26.20 -17.10
CA GLN A 184 8.36 -25.72 -16.55
C GLN A 184 8.48 -25.97 -15.05
N LYS A 185 9.72 -26.02 -14.57
CA LYS A 185 10.02 -26.15 -13.14
C LYS A 185 9.61 -24.92 -12.34
N PHE A 186 8.97 -25.15 -11.22
CA PHE A 186 8.61 -24.11 -10.26
C PHE A 186 8.69 -24.65 -8.84
N MET A 187 8.50 -23.77 -7.86
CA MET A 187 8.42 -24.14 -6.46
C MET A 187 7.26 -23.44 -5.76
N ILE A 188 6.78 -24.07 -4.68
CA ILE A 188 5.92 -23.45 -3.65
C ILE A 188 6.73 -23.38 -2.35
N SER A 189 6.79 -22.19 -1.73
CA SER A 189 7.50 -21.99 -0.45
C SER A 189 6.55 -22.06 0.73
N ALA A 190 5.35 -21.50 0.60
CA ALA A 190 4.33 -21.50 1.63
C ALA A 190 2.93 -21.28 1.05
N ILE A 191 1.91 -21.72 1.80
CA ILE A 191 0.50 -21.47 1.51
C ILE A 191 -0.14 -20.89 2.78
N THR A 192 -0.95 -19.85 2.63
CA THR A 192 -1.69 -19.21 3.73
C THR A 192 -3.17 -19.16 3.41
N LEU A 193 -3.99 -19.58 4.37
CA LEU A 193 -5.45 -19.56 4.29
C LEU A 193 -5.99 -18.26 4.89
N GLY A 194 -6.84 -17.54 4.14
CA GLY A 194 -7.58 -16.38 4.64
C GLY A 194 -8.99 -16.76 5.06
N HIS A 195 -9.34 -16.48 6.31
CA HIS A 195 -10.64 -16.82 6.92
C HIS A 195 -11.61 -15.64 6.97
N LEU A 196 -11.19 -14.47 6.49
CA LEU A 196 -12.00 -13.26 6.40
C LEU A 196 -12.52 -13.04 4.97
N ASP A 197 -13.73 -12.53 4.86
CA ASP A 197 -14.33 -12.08 3.60
C ASP A 197 -13.78 -10.71 3.19
N GLU A 198 -12.52 -10.68 2.78
CA GLU A 198 -11.84 -9.48 2.30
C GLU A 198 -10.81 -9.82 1.21
N ASP A 199 -10.35 -8.80 0.48
CA ASP A 199 -9.13 -8.88 -0.32
C ASP A 199 -7.92 -8.72 0.62
N PRO A 200 -6.95 -9.66 0.68
CA PRO A 200 -5.81 -9.59 1.59
C PRO A 200 -4.81 -8.47 1.29
N ILE A 201 -4.85 -7.92 0.07
CA ILE A 201 -4.08 -6.76 -0.37
C ILE A 201 -5.08 -5.69 -0.76
N PRO A 202 -5.01 -4.47 -0.19
CA PRO A 202 -6.05 -3.47 -0.36
C PRO A 202 -6.16 -3.03 -1.82
N ARG A 203 -7.42 -2.92 -2.29
CA ARG A 203 -7.78 -2.40 -3.61
C ARG A 203 -8.54 -1.07 -3.54
N SER A 204 -8.77 -0.57 -2.33
CA SER A 204 -9.49 0.68 -2.08
C SER A 204 -8.60 1.89 -2.37
N ALA A 205 -9.23 2.98 -2.80
CA ALA A 205 -8.57 4.28 -2.85
C ALA A 205 -8.10 4.68 -1.45
N ARG A 206 -7.01 5.43 -1.40
CA ARG A 206 -6.51 5.99 -0.15
C ARG A 206 -7.54 6.94 0.46
N SER A 207 -7.73 6.87 1.76
CA SER A 207 -8.57 7.79 2.54
C SER A 207 -7.69 8.76 3.33
N GLU A 208 -8.13 10.00 3.43
CA GLU A 208 -7.51 11.01 4.28
C GLU A 208 -7.85 10.76 5.75
N VAL A 209 -6.82 10.51 6.57
CA VAL A 209 -6.96 10.25 8.00
C VAL A 209 -6.26 11.35 8.77
N MET A 210 -7.03 12.08 9.57
CA MET A 210 -6.50 13.01 10.54
C MET A 210 -6.14 12.26 11.83
N ILE A 211 -4.94 12.54 12.34
CA ILE A 211 -4.47 12.09 13.65
C ILE A 211 -4.37 13.32 14.56
N SER A 212 -5.00 13.24 15.72
CA SER A 212 -4.92 14.25 16.77
C SER A 212 -4.51 13.59 18.09
N LEU A 213 -3.73 14.29 18.90
CA LEU A 213 -3.27 13.82 20.20
C LEU A 213 -4.06 14.57 21.29
N PRO A 214 -4.94 13.89 22.06
CA PRO A 214 -5.73 14.56 23.09
C PRO A 214 -4.91 15.03 24.29
N ASP A 215 -3.76 14.39 24.54
CA ASP A 215 -2.83 14.82 25.58
C ASP A 215 -2.01 16.03 25.11
N ALA A 216 -1.91 17.05 25.96
CA ALA A 216 -1.30 18.33 25.60
C ALA A 216 0.23 18.26 25.49
N GLU A 217 0.89 17.37 26.23
CA GLU A 217 2.33 17.16 26.17
C GLU A 217 2.68 16.44 24.87
N ASP A 218 1.97 15.34 24.58
CA ASP A 218 2.09 14.60 23.33
C ASP A 218 1.85 15.52 22.12
N ALA A 219 0.81 16.36 22.17
CA ALA A 219 0.45 17.30 21.10
C ALA A 219 1.47 18.43 20.90
N ALA A 220 2.21 18.84 21.94
CA ALA A 220 3.19 19.91 21.86
C ALA A 220 4.59 19.44 21.43
N ASN A 221 4.84 18.13 21.45
CA ASN A 221 6.10 17.55 20.99
C ASN A 221 6.41 17.90 19.54
N SER A 222 7.71 17.89 19.20
CA SER A 222 8.13 18.12 17.82
C SER A 222 7.60 17.02 16.89
N PHE A 223 7.23 17.43 15.68
CA PHE A 223 6.68 16.54 14.66
C PHE A 223 7.75 15.58 14.12
N ALA A 224 7.55 14.28 14.37
CA ALA A 224 8.22 13.18 13.67
C ALA A 224 7.28 11.97 13.65
N MET A 225 6.03 12.21 13.24
CA MET A 225 5.00 11.18 13.19
C MET A 225 5.39 10.08 12.21
N GLU A 226 5.12 8.83 12.59
CA GLU A 226 5.31 7.65 11.77
C GLU A 226 4.03 6.82 11.80
N ILE A 227 3.56 6.42 10.61
CA ILE A 227 2.32 5.65 10.45
C ILE A 227 2.66 4.34 9.75
N GLU A 228 2.45 3.24 10.46
CA GLU A 228 2.65 1.89 9.94
C GLU A 228 1.29 1.20 9.79
N VAL A 229 1.12 0.50 8.66
CA VAL A 229 -0.06 -0.32 8.37
C VAL A 229 0.45 -1.72 8.05
N ASP A 230 -0.05 -2.72 8.78
CA ASP A 230 0.36 -4.12 8.61
C ASP A 230 -0.08 -4.67 7.24
N ARG A 231 -1.38 -4.64 6.93
CA ARG A 231 -2.01 -5.08 5.68
C ARG A 231 -2.52 -3.88 4.88
N GLY A 232 -1.58 -3.02 4.52
CA GLY A 232 -1.81 -1.84 3.70
C GLY A 232 -0.60 -0.93 3.58
N ILE A 233 -0.87 0.30 3.13
CA ILE A 233 0.13 1.34 2.89
C ILE A 233 -0.35 2.69 3.43
N ALA A 234 0.61 3.51 3.82
CA ALA A 234 0.40 4.89 4.23
C ALA A 234 1.41 5.79 3.50
N THR A 235 1.03 7.03 3.22
CA THR A 235 1.94 8.09 2.76
C THR A 235 2.75 8.65 3.93
N TYR A 236 3.61 9.64 3.67
CA TYR A 236 4.14 10.43 4.77
C TYR A 236 2.99 11.09 5.54
N PRO A 237 3.06 11.16 6.89
CA PRO A 237 2.20 12.03 7.66
C PRO A 237 2.68 13.47 7.53
N TYR A 238 1.77 14.44 7.51
CA TYR A 238 2.07 15.87 7.42
C TYR A 238 1.44 16.61 8.59
N PRO A 239 2.15 17.52 9.27
CA PRO A 239 1.52 18.41 10.24
C PRO A 239 0.54 19.31 9.50
N LEU A 240 -0.63 19.53 10.09
CA LEU A 240 -1.62 20.47 9.59
C LEU A 240 -1.42 21.85 10.24
N PRO A 241 -1.86 22.95 9.61
CA PRO A 241 -1.85 24.25 10.24
C PRO A 241 -2.60 24.24 11.58
N ASP A 242 -2.05 24.88 12.62
CA ASP A 242 -2.66 24.96 13.96
C ASP A 242 -3.49 26.24 14.17
N ARG A 243 -3.55 27.11 13.16
CA ARG A 243 -4.37 28.33 13.14
C ARG A 243 -5.82 28.00 12.79
N SER A 244 -6.78 28.57 13.52
CA SER A 244 -8.19 28.45 13.16
C SER A 244 -8.51 29.18 11.86
N GLU A 245 -9.52 28.69 11.13
CA GLU A 245 -10.02 29.31 9.90
C GLU A 245 -10.36 30.80 10.11
N GLU A 246 -11.08 31.15 11.18
CA GLU A 246 -11.44 32.54 11.48
C GLU A 246 -10.20 33.43 11.65
N ASN A 247 -9.19 32.94 12.37
CA ASN A 247 -7.95 33.69 12.57
C ASN A 247 -7.15 33.81 11.26
N TYR A 248 -7.23 32.79 10.41
CA TYR A 248 -6.61 32.81 9.10
C TYR A 248 -7.29 33.82 8.16
N MET A 249 -8.61 33.78 8.03
CA MET A 249 -9.39 34.65 7.15
C MET A 249 -9.31 36.13 7.53
N ASN A 250 -9.12 36.41 8.82
CA ASN A 250 -8.91 37.75 9.36
C ASN A 250 -7.43 38.19 9.38
N SER A 251 -6.50 37.35 8.92
CA SER A 251 -5.07 37.67 8.92
C SER A 251 -4.73 38.73 7.87
N PRO A 252 -3.90 39.74 8.21
CA PRO A 252 -3.36 40.67 7.20
C PRO A 252 -2.43 39.98 6.19
N HIS A 253 -1.99 38.75 6.48
CA HIS A 253 -1.11 37.95 5.62
C HIS A 253 -1.84 36.78 4.94
N LYS A 254 -3.18 36.81 4.84
CA LYS A 254 -3.92 35.81 4.05
C LYS A 254 -3.39 35.75 2.61
N GLY A 255 -3.22 34.54 2.06
CA GLY A 255 -2.59 34.31 0.75
C GLY A 255 -1.06 34.47 0.69
N TRP A 256 -0.40 34.70 1.84
CA TRP A 256 1.07 34.77 1.96
C TRP A 256 1.68 33.59 2.72
N GLY A 257 0.99 32.45 2.72
CA GLY A 257 1.41 31.26 3.45
C GLY A 257 1.13 31.33 4.95
N GLU A 258 1.51 30.26 5.64
CA GLU A 258 1.38 30.14 7.09
C GLU A 258 2.71 29.70 7.70
N GLU A 259 2.92 30.03 8.98
CA GLU A 259 4.07 29.52 9.72
C GLU A 259 4.00 28.00 9.81
N GLN A 260 5.15 27.33 9.71
CA GLN A 260 5.19 25.88 9.78
C GLN A 260 4.82 25.39 11.18
N ASN A 261 3.73 24.63 11.28
CA ASN A 261 3.42 23.87 12.48
C ASN A 261 4.52 22.82 12.73
N GLN A 262 5.31 23.03 13.78
CA GLN A 262 6.37 22.10 14.22
C GLN A 262 5.87 21.05 15.22
N LYS A 263 4.60 21.11 15.61
CA LYS A 263 4.00 20.23 16.61
C LYS A 263 3.49 18.94 15.97
N SER A 264 3.40 17.89 16.77
CA SER A 264 2.91 16.55 16.40
C SER A 264 1.40 16.48 16.11
N SER A 265 0.63 17.51 16.49
CA SER A 265 -0.84 17.53 16.36
C SER A 265 -1.38 18.91 15.97
N PRO A 266 -2.42 18.99 15.11
CA PRO A 266 -2.98 17.89 14.32
C PRO A 266 -2.07 17.54 13.14
N SER A 267 -2.16 16.29 12.68
CA SER A 267 -1.48 15.84 11.47
C SER A 267 -2.44 15.03 10.61
N TYR A 268 -2.11 14.82 9.33
CA TYR A 268 -2.87 13.93 8.48
C TYR A 268 -1.97 13.00 7.68
N VAL A 269 -2.53 11.90 7.20
CA VAL A 269 -1.88 10.90 6.36
C VAL A 269 -2.93 10.31 5.42
N GLU A 270 -2.52 9.86 4.24
CA GLU A 270 -3.38 9.08 3.36
C GLU A 270 -3.11 7.58 3.56
N ILE A 271 -4.15 6.79 3.81
CA ILE A 271 -4.05 5.35 4.11
C ILE A 271 -4.92 4.54 3.16
N SER A 272 -4.40 3.44 2.64
CA SER A 272 -5.17 2.38 1.97
C SER A 272 -4.86 1.05 2.65
N ALA A 273 -5.88 0.38 3.17
CA ALA A 273 -5.73 -0.80 4.01
C ALA A 273 -6.92 -1.76 3.89
N THR A 274 -6.69 -3.02 4.26
CA THR A 274 -7.75 -4.04 4.41
C THR A 274 -8.51 -3.81 5.72
N SER A 275 -9.79 -4.21 5.80
CA SER A 275 -10.61 -3.96 7.00
C SER A 275 -10.05 -4.63 8.26
N SER A 276 -9.37 -5.76 8.13
CA SER A 276 -8.68 -6.39 9.26
C SER A 276 -7.37 -5.71 9.68
N ALA A 277 -6.86 -4.73 8.94
CA ALA A 277 -5.57 -4.11 9.19
C ALA A 277 -5.50 -3.34 10.52
N THR A 278 -4.28 -3.18 11.01
CA THR A 278 -3.93 -2.39 12.19
C THR A 278 -3.07 -1.22 11.76
N ILE A 279 -3.52 0.00 12.09
CA ILE A 279 -2.72 1.20 12.02
C ILE A 279 -1.95 1.34 13.33
N THR A 280 -0.65 1.54 13.24
CA THR A 280 0.22 1.86 14.36
C THR A 280 0.73 3.29 14.20
N VAL A 281 0.54 4.10 15.24
CA VAL A 281 0.92 5.51 15.28
C VAL A 281 2.08 5.68 16.24
N LYS A 282 3.19 6.24 15.76
CA LYS A 282 4.38 6.57 16.55
C LYS A 282 4.78 8.04 16.36
N ASN A 283 5.55 8.57 17.30
CA ASN A 283 6.27 9.83 17.16
C ASN A 283 7.69 9.65 17.69
N HIS A 284 8.72 9.97 16.89
CA HIS A 284 10.13 9.69 17.24
C HIS A 284 10.37 8.21 17.64
N GLY A 285 9.72 7.27 16.94
CA GLY A 285 9.75 5.84 17.26
C GLY A 285 8.96 5.42 18.51
N GLU A 286 8.46 6.34 19.33
CA GLU A 286 7.63 6.02 20.50
C GLU A 286 6.21 5.64 20.07
N LEU A 287 5.72 4.48 20.53
CA LEU A 287 4.35 4.06 20.27
C LEU A 287 3.33 4.92 21.03
N LEU A 288 2.51 5.66 20.27
CA LEU A 288 1.41 6.46 20.82
C LEU A 288 0.12 5.63 20.90
N GLY A 289 -0.16 4.81 19.89
CA GLY A 289 -1.34 3.96 19.90
C GLY A 289 -1.56 3.15 18.63
N GLN A 290 -2.61 2.33 18.67
CA GLN A 290 -3.05 1.51 17.54
C GLN A 290 -4.55 1.67 17.30
N VAL A 291 -4.96 1.53 16.05
CA VAL A 291 -6.37 1.60 15.59
C VAL A 291 -6.63 0.47 14.59
N LYS A 292 -7.77 -0.20 14.70
CA LYS A 292 -8.21 -1.16 13.69
C LYS A 292 -8.86 -0.42 12.51
N TRP A 293 -8.42 -0.72 11.29
CA TRP A 293 -8.88 -0.03 10.09
C TRP A 293 -10.39 -0.17 9.90
N GLY A 294 -10.93 -1.39 9.94
CA GLY A 294 -12.36 -1.63 9.77
C GLY A 294 -13.23 -0.98 10.85
N GLU A 295 -12.72 -0.80 12.07
CA GLU A 295 -13.42 -0.04 13.11
C GLU A 295 -13.47 1.47 12.76
N LEU A 296 -12.36 2.00 12.25
CA LEU A 296 -12.27 3.39 11.81
C LEU A 296 -13.16 3.65 10.59
N GLU A 297 -13.21 2.74 9.62
CA GLU A 297 -14.13 2.80 8.47
C GLU A 297 -15.59 2.82 8.94
N GLN A 298 -15.95 1.95 9.89
CA GLN A 298 -17.33 1.85 10.36
C GLN A 298 -17.79 3.06 11.18
N LYS A 299 -16.91 3.59 12.05
CA LYS A 299 -17.27 4.67 12.99
C LYS A 299 -16.95 6.06 12.46
N GLY A 300 -16.14 6.18 11.41
CA GLY A 300 -15.57 7.43 10.91
C GLY A 300 -14.49 8.03 11.82
N GLN A 301 -14.52 7.72 13.12
CA GLN A 301 -13.51 8.12 14.10
C GLN A 301 -13.31 7.05 15.16
N VAL A 302 -12.07 6.92 15.64
CA VAL A 302 -11.71 6.08 16.79
C VAL A 302 -10.83 6.89 17.72
N THR A 303 -11.10 6.80 19.02
CA THR A 303 -10.31 7.45 20.07
C THR A 303 -9.88 6.41 21.07
N ASN A 304 -8.58 6.40 21.38
CA ASN A 304 -8.03 5.64 22.49
C ASN A 304 -7.38 6.60 23.51
N ALA A 305 -6.55 6.08 24.42
CA ALA A 305 -5.98 6.88 25.50
C ALA A 305 -5.09 8.05 25.04
N ARG A 306 -4.36 7.92 23.92
CA ARG A 306 -3.37 8.92 23.46
C ARG A 306 -3.61 9.44 22.06
N ILE A 307 -4.44 8.78 21.25
CA ILE A 307 -4.70 9.19 19.86
C ILE A 307 -6.19 9.24 19.55
N LYS A 308 -6.56 10.20 18.70
CA LYS A 308 -7.81 10.25 17.95
C LYS A 308 -7.48 10.15 16.46
N ALA A 309 -7.98 9.12 15.81
CA ALA A 309 -7.96 8.97 14.36
C ALA A 309 -9.36 9.26 13.78
N GLU A 310 -9.42 10.02 12.69
CA GLU A 310 -10.67 10.42 12.04
C GLU A 310 -10.50 10.35 10.52
N ILE A 311 -11.37 9.61 9.83
CA ILE A 311 -11.46 9.69 8.36
C ILE A 311 -12.16 11.00 8.03
N VAL A 312 -11.43 11.90 7.38
CA VAL A 312 -11.90 13.25 7.03
C VAL A 312 -12.16 13.40 5.53
N ASP A 313 -11.98 12.32 4.76
CA ASP A 313 -12.40 12.24 3.37
C ASP A 313 -13.93 12.31 3.28
N SER A 314 -14.43 13.42 2.72
CA SER A 314 -15.86 13.68 2.51
C SER A 314 -16.33 13.24 1.11
N GLY A 315 -15.47 12.58 0.34
CA GLY A 315 -15.60 12.37 -1.09
C GLY A 315 -15.15 13.60 -1.88
N ARG A 316 -14.97 13.43 -3.20
CA ARG A 316 -14.38 14.45 -4.07
C ARG A 316 -15.28 14.77 -5.27
N ASN A 317 -15.16 16.00 -5.78
CA ASN A 317 -15.75 16.44 -7.04
C ASN A 317 -14.65 16.97 -7.96
N TRP A 318 -14.77 16.70 -9.27
CA TRP A 318 -13.92 17.35 -10.26
C TRP A 318 -14.46 18.76 -10.51
N VAL A 319 -13.66 19.77 -10.25
CA VAL A 319 -14.05 21.18 -10.33
C VAL A 319 -13.18 21.90 -11.36
N HIS A 320 -13.81 22.77 -12.15
CA HIS A 320 -13.14 23.72 -13.03
C HIS A 320 -13.20 25.10 -12.38
N THR A 321 -12.04 25.70 -12.17
CA THR A 321 -11.90 27.01 -11.51
C THR A 321 -11.43 28.06 -12.51
N THR A 322 -12.00 29.25 -12.42
CA THR A 322 -11.53 30.46 -13.12
C THR A 322 -11.39 31.58 -12.10
N VAL A 323 -10.19 32.15 -11.99
CA VAL A 323 -9.91 33.31 -11.16
C VAL A 323 -9.95 34.54 -12.03
N VAL A 324 -10.86 35.48 -11.73
CA VAL A 324 -11.05 36.69 -12.51
C VAL A 324 -10.56 37.92 -11.76
N ASP A 325 -9.99 38.86 -12.50
CA ASP A 325 -9.71 40.20 -12.03
C ASP A 325 -11.02 40.99 -11.89
N ASP A 326 -11.26 41.62 -10.75
CA ASP A 326 -12.53 42.28 -10.42
C ASP A 326 -12.79 43.52 -11.30
N ASP A 327 -11.73 44.23 -11.68
CA ASP A 327 -11.84 45.44 -12.51
C ASP A 327 -12.18 45.10 -13.97
N THR A 328 -11.62 44.00 -14.51
CA THR A 328 -11.72 43.66 -15.93
C THR A 328 -12.65 42.49 -16.24
N GLY A 329 -13.01 41.66 -15.25
CA GLY A 329 -13.77 40.42 -15.40
C GLY A 329 -13.06 39.33 -16.20
N LYS A 330 -11.75 39.48 -16.47
CA LYS A 330 -10.95 38.54 -17.27
C LYS A 330 -10.16 37.60 -16.37
N PRO A 331 -9.87 36.36 -16.84
CA PRO A 331 -8.96 35.48 -16.13
C PRO A 331 -7.61 36.15 -15.86
N ILE A 332 -7.09 36.00 -14.64
CA ILE A 332 -5.82 36.59 -14.20
C ILE A 332 -4.84 35.51 -13.71
N PRO A 333 -3.59 35.50 -14.20
CA PRO A 333 -2.56 34.62 -13.66
C PRO A 333 -2.33 34.91 -12.18
N CYS A 334 -2.36 33.87 -11.36
CA CYS A 334 -2.22 34.00 -9.91
C CYS A 334 -1.66 32.72 -9.30
N ARG A 335 -1.32 32.79 -8.03
CA ARG A 335 -1.14 31.60 -7.21
C ARG A 335 -2.49 31.20 -6.64
N ILE A 336 -2.71 29.91 -6.47
CA ILE A 336 -3.91 29.39 -5.82
C ILE A 336 -3.55 28.23 -4.91
N HIS A 337 -4.21 28.17 -3.76
CA HIS A 337 -4.18 27.03 -2.86
C HIS A 337 -5.60 26.68 -2.42
N PHE A 338 -5.96 25.40 -2.54
CA PHE A 338 -7.21 24.88 -2.00
C PHE A 338 -6.91 23.97 -0.82
N ARG A 339 -7.76 24.05 0.21
CA ARG A 339 -7.72 23.12 1.32
C ARG A 339 -9.11 22.85 1.89
N SER A 340 -9.26 21.71 2.55
CA SER A 340 -10.43 21.46 3.37
C SER A 340 -10.46 22.41 4.57
N VAL A 341 -11.62 22.54 5.22
CA VAL A 341 -11.76 23.26 6.52
C VAL A 341 -10.88 22.70 7.63
N LYS A 342 -10.31 21.52 7.41
CA LYS A 342 -9.37 20.83 8.29
C LYS A 342 -7.90 21.09 7.94
N GLY A 343 -7.63 21.90 6.92
CA GLY A 343 -6.29 22.25 6.49
C GLY A 343 -5.62 21.27 5.54
N ILE A 344 -6.33 20.24 5.05
CA ILE A 344 -5.75 19.26 4.12
C ILE A 344 -5.66 19.87 2.72
N PRO A 345 -4.48 19.87 2.07
CA PRO A 345 -4.28 20.49 0.75
C PRO A 345 -4.88 19.67 -0.40
N TYR A 346 -5.55 20.37 -1.32
CA TYR A 346 -6.10 19.82 -2.57
C TYR A 346 -5.49 20.57 -3.76
N ALA A 347 -4.33 20.13 -4.24
CA ALA A 347 -3.68 20.78 -5.36
C ALA A 347 -4.49 20.63 -6.66
N PRO A 348 -4.47 21.63 -7.56
CA PRO A 348 -4.97 21.46 -8.92
C PRO A 348 -4.27 20.30 -9.64
N HIS A 349 -4.94 19.72 -10.63
CA HIS A 349 -4.39 18.64 -11.43
C HIS A 349 -3.09 19.06 -12.10
N GLY A 350 -2.02 18.29 -11.88
CA GLY A 350 -0.67 18.57 -12.39
C GLY A 350 0.25 19.32 -11.41
N TYR A 351 -0.24 19.64 -10.20
CA TYR A 351 0.51 20.34 -9.16
C TYR A 351 0.61 19.49 -7.87
N HIS A 352 1.52 19.86 -6.98
CA HIS A 352 1.80 19.08 -5.77
C HIS A 352 1.04 19.62 -4.54
N SER A 353 0.35 18.73 -3.81
CA SER A 353 -0.22 19.08 -2.50
C SER A 353 0.85 19.44 -1.46
N HIS A 354 2.01 18.78 -1.53
CA HIS A 354 3.17 19.01 -0.68
C HIS A 354 4.43 19.13 -1.54
N VAL A 355 4.81 20.36 -1.89
CA VAL A 355 6.02 20.61 -2.68
C VAL A 355 7.25 20.14 -1.90
N ASN A 356 8.04 19.26 -2.51
CA ASN A 356 9.20 18.61 -1.89
C ASN A 356 8.89 17.91 -0.56
N SER A 357 7.71 17.30 -0.41
CA SER A 357 7.30 16.64 0.84
C SER A 357 7.39 17.57 2.08
N ASP A 358 7.17 18.87 1.91
CA ASP A 358 7.36 19.90 2.93
C ASP A 358 8.80 20.06 3.45
N MET A 359 9.80 19.67 2.64
CA MET A 359 11.22 19.88 2.94
C MET A 359 11.78 21.18 2.34
N GLY A 360 12.80 21.73 3.00
CA GLY A 360 13.54 22.91 2.55
C GLY A 360 14.61 22.58 1.51
N THR A 361 14.24 21.89 0.42
CA THR A 361 15.18 21.59 -0.66
C THR A 361 15.24 22.76 -1.65
N TRP A 362 16.46 23.10 -2.04
CA TRP A 362 16.81 24.14 -3.00
C TRP A 362 17.38 23.43 -4.24
N HIS A 363 17.06 23.90 -5.46
CA HIS A 363 17.52 23.34 -6.74
C HIS A 363 16.80 22.09 -7.30
N ILE A 364 15.53 21.88 -6.96
CA ILE A 364 14.67 20.90 -7.64
C ILE A 364 13.69 21.67 -8.53
N ASP A 365 13.54 21.25 -9.79
CA ASP A 365 12.55 21.82 -10.70
C ASP A 365 11.16 21.33 -10.30
N ASN A 366 10.38 22.23 -9.70
CA ASN A 366 9.02 21.98 -9.26
C ASN A 366 7.99 22.69 -10.17
N GLY A 367 8.39 23.08 -11.38
CA GLY A 367 7.53 23.76 -12.33
C GLY A 367 6.92 25.05 -11.77
N GLY A 368 5.58 25.17 -11.84
CA GLY A 368 4.83 26.33 -11.36
C GLY A 368 4.46 26.30 -9.88
N ASP A 369 4.93 25.32 -9.11
CA ASP A 369 4.62 25.23 -7.69
C ASP A 369 5.48 26.19 -6.85
N VAL A 370 4.85 26.81 -5.84
CA VAL A 370 5.50 27.75 -4.90
C VAL A 370 5.15 27.34 -3.48
N ARG A 371 6.15 27.27 -2.61
CA ARG A 371 5.91 27.04 -1.18
C ARG A 371 6.16 28.31 -0.36
N LEU A 372 5.18 28.73 0.43
CA LEU A 372 5.28 29.87 1.35
C LEU A 372 4.99 29.38 2.77
N GLY A 373 6.05 29.26 3.57
CA GLY A 373 5.97 28.67 4.90
C GLY A 373 5.47 27.22 4.82
N GLN A 374 4.37 26.90 5.50
CA GLN A 374 3.76 25.57 5.47
C GLN A 374 3.01 25.25 4.17
N LEU A 375 2.47 26.26 3.48
CA LEU A 375 1.51 26.05 2.41
C LEU A 375 2.18 25.94 1.03
N SER A 376 1.67 25.01 0.23
CA SER A 376 2.04 24.83 -1.19
C SER A 376 0.97 25.45 -2.09
N TYR A 377 1.40 26.28 -3.04
CA TYR A 377 0.55 27.00 -3.98
C TYR A 377 0.87 26.57 -5.41
N ALA A 378 -0.15 26.44 -6.23
CA ALA A 378 -0.02 26.27 -7.67
C ALA A 378 -0.04 27.65 -8.36
N TYR A 379 0.95 27.96 -9.21
CA TYR A 379 0.87 29.11 -10.10
C TYR A 379 0.10 28.74 -11.37
N ILE A 380 -1.03 29.41 -11.60
CA ILE A 380 -1.96 29.15 -12.71
C ILE A 380 -2.07 30.36 -13.63
N ASP A 381 -2.55 30.16 -14.86
CA ASP A 381 -2.75 31.22 -15.85
C ASP A 381 -4.11 31.96 -15.70
N GLY A 382 -4.80 31.72 -14.59
CA GLY A 382 -6.17 32.19 -14.31
C GLY A 382 -7.22 31.09 -14.43
N THR A 383 -6.85 29.90 -14.92
CA THR A 383 -7.72 28.73 -14.92
C THR A 383 -7.03 27.49 -14.37
N CYS A 384 -7.79 26.62 -13.71
CA CYS A 384 -7.30 25.29 -13.33
C CYS A 384 -8.46 24.31 -13.16
N GLN A 385 -8.13 23.03 -12.99
CA GLN A 385 -9.10 22.00 -12.65
C GLN A 385 -8.48 20.99 -11.71
N GLY A 386 -9.28 20.28 -10.93
CA GLY A 386 -8.79 19.25 -10.02
C GLY A 386 -9.88 18.69 -9.12
N TRP A 387 -9.48 17.77 -8.26
CA TRP A 387 -10.35 17.23 -7.23
C TRP A 387 -10.43 18.20 -6.04
N LEU A 388 -11.64 18.57 -5.63
CA LEU A 388 -11.92 19.29 -4.39
C LEU A 388 -12.81 18.44 -3.48
N PRO A 389 -12.73 18.57 -2.14
CA PRO A 389 -13.59 17.84 -1.24
C PRO A 389 -15.05 18.27 -1.42
N ARG A 390 -15.98 17.37 -1.07
CA ARG A 390 -17.40 17.71 -1.02
C ARG A 390 -17.66 18.58 0.21
N GLY A 391 -18.23 19.77 0.00
CA GLY A 391 -18.56 20.70 1.07
C GLY A 391 -17.74 21.98 0.97
N GLU A 392 -17.39 22.55 2.12
CA GLU A 392 -16.66 23.81 2.21
C GLU A 392 -15.18 23.61 1.84
N VAL A 393 -14.68 24.55 1.05
CA VAL A 393 -13.29 24.61 0.59
C VAL A 393 -12.77 26.01 0.89
N ILE A 394 -11.60 26.09 1.52
CA ILE A 394 -10.87 27.35 1.70
C ILE A 394 -10.01 27.56 0.46
N VAL A 395 -10.06 28.77 -0.11
CA VAL A 395 -9.31 29.16 -1.30
C VAL A 395 -8.43 30.36 -0.95
N ASP A 396 -7.15 30.23 -1.26
CA ASP A 396 -6.09 31.21 -0.98
C ASP A 396 -5.36 31.69 -2.22
#